data_AF-F7QNB8-F1
#
_entry.id   AF-F7QNB8-F1
#
_cell.length_a   1.000
_cell.length_b   1.000
_cell.length_c   1.000
_cell.angle_alpha   90.00
_cell.angle_beta   90.00
_cell.angle_gamma   90.00
#
_symmetry.space_group_name_H-M   'P 1'
#
loop_
_entity.id
_entity.type
_entity.pdbx_description
1 polymer ?
#
loop_
_entity_poly.entity_id
_entity_poly.type
_entity_poly.pdbx_seq_one_letter_code
_entity_poly.pdbx_strand_id
1 'polypeptide(L)'
;MPTPAELVTNIKSLALVGATGSALDTPRIYGYFNMAYRIAYEKMTARYPGIVRSVQTVVMAAGVGTLAIQPLHILKVRDAGNNYARLEATDADTVEDDDPALSATGNPSRYWVEGFTTIKTHPLNNTSLSVAFTPNPESLDENSTEDDIKIPPVFHDVLTWETLKLMAYDERDKIVGAELAFNKDQYDDAYDRLYRHIDAKMPQKAKQVKAYLG
;
A
#
# COMPACT_ATOMS: atom_id res chain seq x y z
N MET A 1 19.62 -3.67 -10.07
CA MET A 1 19.17 -4.79 -9.20
C MET A 1 18.11 -5.55 -10.00
N PRO A 2 17.62 -6.74 -9.60
CA PRO A 2 16.80 -7.54 -10.51
C PRO A 2 15.45 -6.87 -10.82
N THR A 3 15.07 -6.86 -12.09
CA THR A 3 13.74 -6.46 -12.60
C THR A 3 12.67 -7.48 -12.20
N PRO A 4 11.36 -7.12 -12.27
CA PRO A 4 10.26 -8.09 -12.13
C PRO A 4 10.43 -9.35 -12.98
N ALA A 5 10.86 -9.20 -14.25
CA ALA A 5 11.10 -10.33 -15.15
C ALA A 5 12.25 -11.25 -14.68
N GLU A 6 13.33 -10.68 -14.17
CA GLU A 6 14.45 -11.44 -13.60
C GLU A 6 14.05 -12.14 -12.30
N LEU A 7 13.28 -11.48 -11.44
CA LEU A 7 12.74 -12.07 -10.21
C LEU A 7 11.83 -13.26 -10.52
N VAL A 8 10.89 -13.11 -11.45
CA VAL A 8 9.99 -14.20 -11.88
C VAL A 8 10.77 -15.34 -12.52
N THR A 9 11.83 -15.05 -13.28
CA THR A 9 12.71 -16.07 -13.86
C THR A 9 13.45 -16.86 -12.77
N ASN A 10 13.94 -16.18 -11.74
CA ASN A 10 14.57 -16.84 -10.60
C ASN A 10 13.57 -17.70 -9.81
N ILE A 11 12.36 -17.19 -9.55
CA ILE A 11 11.29 -17.93 -8.88
C ILE A 11 10.93 -19.20 -9.66
N LYS A 12 10.82 -19.13 -10.99
CA LYS A 12 10.61 -20.32 -11.85
C LYS A 12 11.66 -21.39 -11.62
N SER A 13 12.92 -20.97 -11.65
CA SER A 13 14.06 -21.86 -11.45
C SER A 13 14.02 -22.53 -10.07
N LEU A 14 13.78 -21.75 -9.01
CA LEU A 14 13.71 -22.25 -7.64
C LEU A 14 12.51 -23.18 -7.41
N ALA A 15 11.34 -22.81 -7.92
CA ALA A 15 10.11 -23.61 -7.80
C ALA A 15 10.08 -24.83 -8.73
N LEU A 16 11.13 -25.05 -9.53
CA LEU A 16 11.22 -26.10 -10.55
C LEU A 16 10.04 -26.07 -11.54
N VAL A 17 9.51 -24.87 -11.80
CA VAL A 17 8.41 -24.64 -12.74
C VAL A 17 8.98 -24.58 -14.16
N GLY A 18 8.36 -25.33 -15.09
CA GLY A 18 8.78 -25.40 -16.48
C GLY A 18 9.24 -26.77 -16.96
N ALA A 19 9.24 -27.81 -16.11
CA ALA A 19 9.46 -29.19 -16.55
C ALA A 19 8.43 -29.66 -17.61
N THR A 20 7.27 -29.00 -17.70
CA THR A 20 6.20 -29.26 -18.67
C THR A 20 6.18 -28.30 -19.86
N GLY A 21 6.96 -27.21 -19.84
CA GLY A 21 7.03 -26.22 -20.94
C GLY A 21 5.76 -25.41 -21.20
N SER A 22 4.88 -25.22 -20.20
CA SER A 22 3.59 -24.55 -20.40
C SER A 22 3.71 -23.05 -20.58
N ALA A 23 3.06 -22.51 -21.62
CA ALA A 23 2.95 -21.05 -21.84
C ALA A 23 2.18 -20.34 -20.71
N LEU A 24 1.40 -21.07 -19.90
CA LEU A 24 0.63 -20.53 -18.79
C LEU A 24 1.44 -20.35 -17.49
N ASP A 25 2.67 -20.87 -17.44
CA ASP A 25 3.49 -20.76 -16.23
C ASP A 25 3.90 -19.31 -15.93
N THR A 26 4.23 -18.52 -16.96
CA THR A 26 4.62 -17.12 -16.78
C THR A 26 3.49 -16.28 -16.19
N PRO A 27 2.27 -16.23 -16.78
CA PRO A 27 1.18 -15.44 -16.22
C PRO A 27 0.76 -15.91 -14.83
N ARG A 28 0.75 -17.23 -14.58
CA ARG A 28 0.44 -17.81 -13.27
C ARG A 28 1.40 -17.32 -12.19
N ILE A 29 2.71 -17.36 -12.44
CA ILE A 29 3.71 -16.90 -11.49
C ILE A 29 3.65 -15.39 -11.28
N TYR A 30 3.38 -14.61 -12.33
CA TYR A 30 3.09 -13.17 -12.16
C TYR A 30 1.87 -12.92 -11.28
N GLY A 31 0.86 -13.80 -11.31
CA GLY A 31 -0.28 -13.75 -10.39
C GLY A 31 0.17 -13.84 -8.92
N TYR A 32 0.93 -14.88 -8.57
CA TYR A 32 1.48 -15.02 -7.21
C TYR A 32 2.48 -13.91 -6.86
N PHE A 33 3.31 -13.49 -7.80
CA PHE A 33 4.28 -12.41 -7.59
C PHE A 33 3.60 -11.08 -7.28
N ASN A 34 2.52 -10.75 -7.98
CA ASN A 34 1.75 -9.54 -7.69
C ASN A 34 1.00 -9.62 -6.34
N MET A 35 0.51 -10.79 -5.96
CA MET A 35 -0.04 -11.00 -4.61
C MET A 35 1.04 -10.84 -3.54
N ALA A 36 2.22 -11.42 -3.74
CA ALA A 36 3.37 -11.27 -2.86
C ALA A 36 3.82 -9.81 -2.74
N TYR A 37 3.89 -9.10 -3.87
CA TYR A 37 4.24 -7.69 -3.92
C TYR A 37 3.24 -6.84 -3.13
N ARG A 38 1.94 -7.07 -3.32
CA ARG A 38 0.90 -6.39 -2.55
C ARG A 38 1.02 -6.66 -1.05
N ILE A 39 1.22 -7.92 -0.63
CA ILE A 39 1.39 -8.28 0.79
C ILE A 39 2.61 -7.58 1.40
N ALA A 40 3.75 -7.63 0.71
CA ALA A 40 4.98 -7.01 1.19
C ALA A 40 4.85 -5.48 1.24
N TYR A 41 4.18 -4.87 0.26
CA TYR A 41 3.85 -3.44 0.23
C TYR A 41 2.94 -3.04 1.40
N GLU A 42 1.85 -3.76 1.63
CA GLU A 42 0.93 -3.52 2.76
C GLU A 42 1.66 -3.62 4.11
N LYS A 43 2.48 -4.66 4.30
CA LYS A 43 3.30 -4.83 5.52
C LYS A 43 4.29 -3.68 5.72
N MET A 44 4.97 -3.25 4.66
CA MET A 44 5.92 -2.13 4.71
C MET A 44 5.22 -0.83 5.05
N THR A 45 4.09 -0.55 4.40
CA THR A 45 3.34 0.70 4.56
C THR A 45 2.59 0.78 5.88
N ALA A 46 2.10 -0.33 6.41
CA ALA A 46 1.53 -0.39 7.76
C ALA A 46 2.56 0.01 8.82
N ARG A 47 3.84 -0.34 8.61
CA ARG A 47 4.93 -0.01 9.54
C ARG A 47 5.38 1.44 9.38
N TYR A 48 5.68 1.88 8.17
CA TYR A 48 6.01 3.28 7.89
C TYR A 48 5.37 3.77 6.59
N PRO A 49 4.19 4.41 6.66
CA PRO A 49 3.49 4.91 5.47
C PRO A 49 4.30 5.97 4.69
N GLY A 50 5.23 6.64 5.37
CA GLY A 50 6.04 7.72 4.81
C GLY A 50 6.95 7.32 3.65
N ILE A 51 7.24 6.03 3.47
CA ILE A 51 8.13 5.54 2.39
C ILE A 51 7.53 5.78 1.01
N VAL A 52 6.21 5.63 0.89
CA VAL A 52 5.47 5.69 -0.37
C VAL A 52 4.32 6.68 -0.30
N ARG A 53 4.39 7.62 0.65
CA ARG A 53 3.35 8.61 0.87
C ARG A 53 3.22 9.50 -0.36
N SER A 54 1.99 9.64 -0.84
CA SER A 54 1.59 10.64 -1.82
C SER A 54 0.73 11.72 -1.18
N VAL A 55 0.74 12.90 -1.80
CA VAL A 55 -0.17 14.01 -1.46
C VAL A 55 -0.84 14.45 -2.75
N GLN A 56 -2.17 14.48 -2.75
CA GLN A 56 -2.98 14.97 -3.85
C GLN A 56 -3.84 16.14 -3.37
N THR A 57 -3.96 17.17 -4.20
CA THR A 57 -4.99 18.19 -4.04
C THR A 57 -6.26 17.72 -4.76
N VAL A 58 -7.37 17.60 -4.03
CA VAL A 58 -8.68 17.21 -4.57
C VAL A 58 -9.58 18.44 -4.59
N VAL A 59 -10.13 18.75 -5.77
CA VAL A 59 -11.15 19.81 -5.89
C VAL A 59 -12.49 19.22 -5.48
N MET A 60 -13.15 19.89 -4.53
CA MET A 60 -14.46 19.50 -4.01
C MET A 60 -15.54 20.39 -4.61
N ALA A 61 -16.60 19.77 -5.10
CA ALA A 61 -17.83 20.42 -5.53
C ALA A 61 -19.00 19.87 -4.70
N ALA A 62 -19.72 20.75 -4.01
CA ALA A 62 -20.81 20.41 -3.10
C ALA A 62 -20.46 19.27 -2.14
N GLY A 63 -19.26 19.30 -1.56
CA GLY A 63 -18.78 18.29 -0.62
C GLY A 63 -18.33 16.97 -1.24
N VAL A 64 -18.27 16.84 -2.56
CA VAL A 64 -17.82 15.63 -3.28
C VAL A 64 -16.58 15.92 -4.13
N GLY A 65 -15.60 15.01 -4.10
CA GLY A 65 -14.42 15.06 -4.95
C GLY A 65 -13.91 13.65 -5.28
N THR A 66 -12.94 13.57 -6.19
CA THR A 66 -12.40 12.28 -6.65
C THR A 66 -10.88 12.26 -6.53
N LEU A 67 -10.35 11.21 -5.91
CA LEU A 67 -8.92 10.90 -5.90
C LEU A 67 -8.52 10.32 -7.26
N ALA A 68 -7.36 10.73 -7.77
CA ALA A 68 -6.86 10.26 -9.06
C ALA A 68 -6.29 8.84 -8.96
N ILE A 69 -5.80 8.49 -7.77
CA ILE A 69 -5.22 7.19 -7.45
C ILE A 69 -6.00 6.60 -6.28
N GLN A 70 -6.35 5.32 -6.38
CA GLN A 70 -6.99 4.61 -5.28
C GLN A 70 -6.05 4.56 -4.06
N PRO A 71 -6.46 5.10 -2.90
CA PRO A 71 -5.67 5.00 -1.69
C PRO A 71 -5.78 3.59 -1.11
N LEU A 72 -4.64 3.03 -0.69
CA LEU A 72 -4.59 1.89 0.22
C LEU A 72 -4.99 2.33 1.64
N HIS A 73 -4.40 3.43 2.10
CA HIS A 73 -4.72 4.06 3.38
C HIS A 73 -4.70 5.58 3.24
N ILE A 74 -5.74 6.26 3.75
CA ILE A 74 -5.70 7.71 3.91
C ILE A 74 -5.03 8.04 5.24
N LEU A 75 -3.95 8.81 5.18
CA LEU A 75 -3.15 9.19 6.34
C LEU A 75 -3.67 10.48 6.97
N LYS A 76 -4.08 11.42 6.11
CA LYS A 76 -4.55 12.74 6.56
C LYS A 76 -5.33 13.45 5.46
N VAL A 77 -6.43 14.08 5.83
CA VAL A 77 -7.15 15.03 4.99
C VAL A 77 -7.11 16.41 5.64
N ARG A 78 -6.81 17.43 4.85
CA ARG A 78 -6.82 18.83 5.28
C ARG A 78 -7.58 19.67 4.27
N ASP A 79 -8.38 20.62 4.75
CA ASP A 79 -9.03 21.60 3.90
C ASP A 79 -8.06 22.73 3.54
N ALA A 80 -7.43 22.63 2.37
CA ALA A 80 -6.50 23.63 1.88
C ALA A 80 -7.19 24.96 1.51
N GLY A 81 -8.50 24.94 1.23
CA GLY A 81 -9.27 26.16 1.01
C GLY A 81 -9.61 26.91 2.31
N ASN A 82 -9.65 26.21 3.45
CA ASN A 82 -9.99 26.80 4.76
C ASN A 82 -8.90 26.54 5.81
N ASN A 83 -7.78 27.27 5.70
CA ASN A 83 -6.70 27.30 6.70
C ASN A 83 -6.02 25.95 7.01
N TYR A 84 -6.08 24.97 6.10
CA TYR A 84 -5.54 23.62 6.31
C TYR A 84 -6.10 22.93 7.55
N ALA A 85 -7.37 23.22 7.88
CA ALA A 85 -8.10 22.55 8.93
C ALA A 85 -8.07 21.02 8.71
N ARG A 86 -7.81 20.25 9.75
CA ARG A 86 -7.78 18.78 9.65
C ARG A 86 -9.21 18.27 9.67
N LEU A 87 -9.54 17.38 8.73
CA LEU A 87 -10.81 16.67 8.74
C LEU A 87 -10.65 15.33 9.46
N GLU A 88 -11.72 14.94 10.15
CA GLU A 88 -11.81 13.66 10.86
C GLU A 88 -12.45 12.60 9.97
N ALA A 89 -11.93 11.37 10.02
CA ALA A 89 -12.52 10.26 9.28
C ALA A 89 -13.84 9.84 9.94
N THR A 90 -14.86 9.58 9.13
CA THR A 90 -16.17 9.09 9.55
C THR A 90 -16.67 8.06 8.52
N ASP A 91 -17.87 7.52 8.74
CA ASP A 91 -18.67 6.80 7.74
C ASP A 91 -19.94 7.60 7.38
N ALA A 92 -20.64 7.17 6.33
CA ALA A 92 -21.86 7.83 5.85
C ALA A 92 -22.99 7.72 6.87
N ASP A 93 -23.18 6.54 7.46
CA ASP A 93 -24.26 6.25 8.42
C ASP A 93 -24.19 7.19 9.64
N THR A 94 -23.00 7.40 10.20
CA THR A 94 -22.78 8.32 11.33
C THR A 94 -23.14 9.77 10.99
N VAL A 95 -22.92 10.19 9.73
CA VAL A 95 -23.27 11.54 9.29
C VAL A 95 -24.76 11.65 9.04
N GLU A 96 -25.40 10.61 8.50
CA GLU A 96 -26.85 10.55 8.29
C GLU A 96 -27.62 10.53 9.61
N ASP A 97 -27.09 9.89 10.65
CA ASP A 97 -27.68 9.94 11.99
C ASP A 97 -27.67 11.36 12.60
N ASP A 98 -26.63 12.15 12.32
CA ASP A 98 -26.48 13.55 12.78
C ASP A 98 -27.27 14.56 11.90
N ASP A 99 -27.26 14.38 10.57
CA ASP A 99 -27.98 15.17 9.57
C ASP A 99 -28.62 14.25 8.50
N PRO A 100 -29.86 13.79 8.70
CA PRO A 100 -30.52 12.83 7.80
C PRO A 100 -30.72 13.32 6.37
N ALA A 101 -30.68 14.64 6.16
CA ALA A 101 -30.82 15.22 4.82
C ALA A 101 -29.47 15.38 4.11
N LEU A 102 -28.34 15.16 4.83
CA LEU A 102 -26.97 15.40 4.37
C LEU A 102 -26.82 16.76 3.66
N SER A 103 -27.50 17.78 4.18
CA SER A 103 -27.73 19.05 3.49
C SER A 103 -27.02 20.21 4.15
N ALA A 104 -26.44 20.02 5.34
CA ALA A 104 -25.69 21.05 6.02
C ALA A 104 -24.54 21.55 5.13
N THR A 105 -24.38 22.87 5.07
CA THR A 105 -23.31 23.53 4.32
C THR A 105 -22.41 24.31 5.27
N GLY A 106 -21.12 24.43 4.93
CA GLY A 106 -20.15 25.12 5.77
C GLY A 106 -18.74 24.57 5.61
N ASN A 107 -17.82 24.96 6.49
CA ASN A 107 -16.46 24.42 6.45
C ASN A 107 -16.48 22.93 6.81
N PRO A 108 -15.94 22.05 5.96
CA PRO A 108 -15.97 20.62 6.21
C PRO A 108 -15.10 20.26 7.42
N SER A 109 -15.63 19.40 8.27
CA SER A 109 -14.96 18.91 9.49
C SER A 109 -14.75 17.39 9.45
N ARG A 110 -15.58 16.66 8.70
CA ARG A 110 -15.50 15.21 8.54
C ARG A 110 -15.36 14.81 7.09
N TYR A 111 -14.77 13.64 6.84
CA TYR A 111 -14.67 13.03 5.52
C TYR A 111 -14.87 11.52 5.58
N TRP A 112 -15.33 10.95 4.48
CA TRP A 112 -15.34 9.51 4.24
C TRP A 112 -15.05 9.22 2.78
N VAL A 113 -14.71 7.97 2.47
CA VAL A 113 -14.52 7.51 1.09
C VAL A 113 -15.70 6.62 0.73
N GLU A 114 -16.35 6.93 -0.37
CA GLU A 114 -17.39 6.10 -0.95
C GLU A 114 -16.85 5.39 -2.19
N GLY A 115 -17.10 4.08 -2.28
CA GLY A 115 -16.46 3.24 -3.29
C GLY A 115 -14.94 3.19 -3.09
N PHE A 116 -14.18 3.50 -4.15
CA PHE A 116 -12.71 3.36 -4.13
C PHE A 116 -11.96 4.70 -4.17
N THR A 117 -12.51 5.73 -4.78
CA THR A 117 -11.81 7.01 -5.02
C THR A 117 -12.63 8.25 -4.72
N THR A 118 -13.95 8.13 -4.52
CA THR A 118 -14.80 9.27 -4.24
C THR A 118 -14.64 9.67 -2.78
N ILE A 119 -14.14 10.88 -2.53
CA ILE A 119 -14.09 11.46 -1.19
C ILE A 119 -15.30 12.35 -1.00
N LYS A 120 -16.01 12.14 0.10
CA LYS A 120 -17.12 12.98 0.54
C LYS A 120 -16.73 13.71 1.81
N THR A 121 -17.35 14.86 2.03
CA THR A 121 -17.12 15.71 3.20
C THR A 121 -18.44 16.20 3.76
N HIS A 122 -18.44 16.45 5.06
CA HIS A 122 -19.57 17.07 5.74
C HIS A 122 -19.06 18.10 6.78
N PRO A 123 -19.70 19.27 6.93
CA PRO A 123 -20.72 19.85 6.04
C PRO A 123 -20.26 20.02 4.58
N LEU A 124 -21.21 20.16 3.66
CA LEU A 124 -20.94 20.30 2.22
C LEU A 124 -20.28 21.66 1.91
N ASN A 125 -19.24 21.66 1.07
CA ASN A 125 -18.58 22.88 0.62
C ASN A 125 -17.95 22.73 -0.77
N ASN A 126 -17.78 23.85 -1.46
CA ASN A 126 -16.88 23.98 -2.61
C ASN A 126 -15.51 24.42 -2.08
N THR A 127 -14.54 23.50 -2.05
CA THR A 127 -13.20 23.78 -1.51
C THR A 127 -12.14 22.92 -2.20
N SER A 128 -10.90 22.95 -1.72
CA SER A 128 -9.84 22.02 -2.10
C SER A 128 -9.30 21.29 -0.88
N LEU A 129 -9.16 19.97 -0.97
CA LEU A 129 -8.58 19.16 0.08
C LEU A 129 -7.14 18.78 -0.28
N SER A 130 -6.23 18.88 0.67
CA SER A 130 -4.92 18.22 0.62
C SER A 130 -5.05 16.85 1.29
N VAL A 131 -5.02 15.79 0.48
CA VAL A 131 -5.16 14.40 0.92
C VAL A 131 -3.79 13.73 0.88
N ALA A 132 -3.28 13.34 2.03
CA ALA A 132 -2.09 12.50 2.16
C ALA A 132 -2.53 11.04 2.32
N PHE A 133 -2.00 10.15 1.49
CA PHE A 133 -2.37 8.73 1.46
C PHE A 133 -1.20 7.86 1.01
N THR A 134 -1.29 6.55 1.26
CA THR A 134 -0.46 5.54 0.59
C THR A 134 -1.23 5.04 -0.62
N PRO A 135 -0.68 5.10 -1.85
CA PRO A 135 -1.37 4.59 -3.03
C PRO A 135 -1.44 3.05 -2.99
N ASN A 136 -2.39 2.46 -3.71
CA ASN A 136 -2.30 1.04 -4.02
C ASN A 136 -1.09 0.78 -4.93
N PRO A 137 -0.35 -0.33 -4.73
CA PRO A 137 0.70 -0.73 -5.65
C PRO A 137 0.09 -1.14 -6.99
N GLU A 138 0.69 -0.67 -8.08
CA GLU A 138 0.34 -1.12 -9.44
C GLU A 138 0.84 -2.55 -9.67
N SER A 139 0.09 -3.31 -10.48
CA SER A 139 0.51 -4.66 -10.87
C SER A 139 1.75 -4.59 -11.76
N LEU A 140 2.72 -5.44 -11.45
CA LEU A 140 3.95 -5.62 -12.21
C LEU A 140 3.77 -6.69 -13.28
N ASP A 141 4.41 -6.48 -14.42
CA ASP A 141 4.43 -7.37 -15.57
C ASP A 141 5.86 -7.56 -16.13
N GLU A 142 5.97 -8.20 -17.29
CA GLU A 142 7.26 -8.48 -17.93
C GLU A 142 7.98 -7.24 -18.49
N ASN A 143 7.27 -6.13 -18.68
CA ASN A 143 7.81 -4.88 -19.18
C ASN A 143 8.11 -3.88 -18.06
N SER A 144 7.62 -4.18 -16.85
CA SER A 144 7.87 -3.40 -15.65
C SER A 144 9.37 -3.38 -15.32
N THR A 145 9.84 -2.23 -14.89
CA THR A 145 11.24 -1.95 -14.55
C THR A 145 11.49 -2.11 -13.05
N GLU A 146 12.75 -2.01 -12.63
CA GLU A 146 13.11 -2.01 -11.20
C GLU A 146 12.40 -0.87 -10.43
N ASP A 147 12.28 0.32 -11.05
CA ASP A 147 11.72 1.53 -10.42
C ASP A 147 10.20 1.45 -10.17
N ASP A 148 9.53 0.50 -10.84
CA ASP A 148 8.12 0.22 -10.62
C ASP A 148 7.89 -0.51 -9.28
N ILE A 149 8.91 -1.21 -8.78
CA ILE A 149 8.89 -1.87 -7.47
C ILE A 149 9.15 -0.85 -6.37
N LYS A 150 8.14 -0.54 -5.55
CA LYS A 150 8.26 0.44 -4.47
C LYS A 150 9.01 -0.07 -3.23
N ILE A 151 9.28 -1.38 -3.16
CA ILE A 151 10.15 -1.97 -2.14
C ILE A 151 11.61 -1.70 -2.54
N PRO A 152 12.47 -1.26 -1.60
CA PRO A 152 13.86 -0.96 -1.94
C PRO A 152 14.58 -2.18 -2.54
N PRO A 153 15.40 -1.98 -3.58
CA PRO A 153 15.99 -3.08 -4.36
C PRO A 153 16.74 -4.13 -3.55
N VAL A 154 17.46 -3.69 -2.51
CA VAL A 154 18.22 -4.57 -1.61
C VAL A 154 17.37 -5.55 -0.80
N PHE A 155 16.04 -5.38 -0.81
CA PHE A 155 15.08 -6.26 -0.14
C PHE A 155 14.09 -6.91 -1.10
N HIS A 156 14.38 -6.97 -2.41
CA HIS A 156 13.50 -7.66 -3.37
C HIS A 156 13.40 -9.18 -3.14
N ASP A 157 14.31 -9.75 -2.35
CA ASP A 157 14.22 -11.14 -1.89
C ASP A 157 12.96 -11.43 -1.07
N VAL A 158 12.36 -10.44 -0.40
CA VAL A 158 11.05 -10.61 0.24
C VAL A 158 9.96 -10.99 -0.76
N LEU A 159 10.06 -10.49 -2.00
CA LEU A 159 9.12 -10.82 -3.07
C LEU A 159 9.31 -12.25 -3.53
N THR A 160 10.56 -12.69 -3.68
CA THR A 160 10.88 -14.07 -4.01
C THR A 160 10.32 -15.03 -2.96
N TRP A 161 10.62 -14.79 -1.69
CA TRP A 161 10.21 -15.69 -0.61
C TRP A 161 8.70 -15.69 -0.37
N GLU A 162 8.03 -14.53 -0.43
CA GLU A 162 6.57 -14.49 -0.30
C GLU A 162 5.89 -15.14 -1.52
N THR A 163 6.44 -15.01 -2.73
CA THR A 163 5.89 -15.71 -3.92
C THR A 163 6.01 -17.22 -3.76
N LEU A 164 7.19 -17.72 -3.39
CA LEU A 164 7.42 -19.15 -3.15
C LEU A 164 6.51 -19.70 -2.06
N LYS A 165 6.30 -18.95 -0.99
CA LYS A 165 5.35 -19.29 0.07
C LYS A 165 3.93 -19.44 -0.46
N LEU A 166 3.42 -18.44 -1.20
CA LEU A 166 2.07 -18.48 -1.76
C LEU A 166 1.88 -19.67 -2.69
N MET A 167 2.85 -19.91 -3.57
CA MET A 167 2.86 -21.07 -4.46
C MET A 167 2.87 -22.39 -3.68
N ALA A 168 3.72 -22.53 -2.65
CA ALA A 168 3.80 -23.74 -1.84
C ALA A 168 2.48 -24.05 -1.10
N TYR A 169 1.78 -23.03 -0.62
CA TYR A 169 0.49 -23.22 0.08
C TYR A 169 -0.66 -23.51 -0.88
N ASP A 170 -0.78 -22.76 -1.98
CA ASP A 170 -1.92 -22.89 -2.91
C ASP A 170 -1.77 -24.11 -3.83
N GLU A 171 -0.54 -24.51 -4.15
CA GLU A 171 -0.24 -25.57 -5.12
C GLU A 171 0.35 -26.82 -4.47
N ARG A 172 0.10 -27.02 -3.17
CA ARG A 172 0.65 -28.13 -2.38
C ARG A 172 0.42 -29.51 -3.01
N ASP A 173 -0.69 -29.69 -3.71
CA ASP A 173 -1.03 -30.96 -4.38
C ASP A 173 -0.48 -31.08 -5.81
N LYS A 174 0.15 -30.02 -6.35
CA LYS A 174 0.51 -29.89 -7.78
C LYS A 174 1.99 -29.63 -8.01
N ILE A 175 2.65 -28.87 -7.13
CA ILE A 175 4.02 -28.41 -7.32
C ILE A 175 4.86 -28.69 -6.08
N VAL A 176 5.55 -29.83 -6.08
CA VAL A 176 6.48 -30.24 -5.01
C VAL A 176 7.69 -29.29 -4.92
N GLY A 177 8.07 -28.63 -6.03
CA GLY A 177 9.26 -27.78 -6.09
C GLY A 177 9.18 -26.51 -5.24
N ALA A 178 8.02 -25.84 -5.19
CA ALA A 178 7.85 -24.62 -4.39
C ALA A 178 7.86 -24.91 -2.89
N GLU A 179 7.24 -26.02 -2.45
CA GLU A 179 7.25 -26.46 -1.05
C GLU A 179 8.66 -26.86 -0.60
N LEU A 180 9.46 -27.50 -1.47
CA LEU A 180 10.86 -27.82 -1.19
C LEU A 180 11.77 -26.57 -1.18
N ALA A 181 11.49 -25.59 -2.03
CA ALA A 181 12.30 -24.38 -2.15
C ALA A 181 12.01 -23.39 -1.02
N PHE A 182 10.76 -23.31 -0.54
CA PHE A 182 10.38 -22.38 0.52
C PHE A 182 11.06 -22.73 1.84
N ASN A 183 11.83 -21.78 2.37
CA ASN A 183 12.46 -21.87 3.67
C ASN A 183 11.91 -20.77 4.59
N LYS A 184 11.27 -21.18 5.69
CA LYS A 184 10.68 -20.25 6.65
C LYS A 184 11.71 -19.32 7.29
N ASP A 185 12.91 -19.81 7.62
CA ASP A 185 13.93 -19.00 8.28
C ASP A 185 14.46 -17.91 7.34
N GLN A 186 14.62 -18.23 6.04
CA GLN A 186 15.03 -17.26 5.03
C GLN A 186 13.94 -16.23 4.75
N TYR A 187 12.67 -16.67 4.73
CA TYR A 187 11.52 -15.78 4.62
C TYR A 187 11.44 -14.80 5.81
N ASP A 188 11.59 -15.31 7.03
CA ASP A 188 11.55 -14.50 8.24
C ASP A 188 12.74 -13.52 8.29
N ASP A 189 13.97 -13.97 7.96
CA ASP A 189 15.15 -13.09 7.90
C ASP A 189 15.00 -11.96 6.87
N ALA A 190 14.46 -12.26 5.68
CA ALA A 190 14.25 -11.25 4.64
C ALA A 190 13.31 -10.13 5.14
N TYR A 191 12.21 -10.50 5.79
CA TYR A 191 11.29 -9.52 6.40
C TYR A 191 11.92 -8.78 7.57
N ASP A 192 12.68 -9.45 8.42
CA ASP A 192 13.40 -8.84 9.54
C ASP A 192 14.39 -7.78 9.06
N ARG A 193 15.16 -8.06 8.00
CA ARG A 193 16.07 -7.10 7.37
C ARG A 193 15.34 -5.90 6.80
N LEU A 194 14.24 -6.13 6.08
CA LEU A 194 13.38 -5.06 5.55
C LEU A 194 12.85 -4.18 6.69
N TYR A 195 12.35 -4.79 7.77
CA TYR A 195 11.77 -4.07 8.90
C TYR A 195 12.81 -3.25 9.67
N ARG A 196 14.00 -3.80 9.94
CA ARG A 196 15.09 -3.03 10.57
C ARG A 196 15.47 -1.81 9.73
N HIS A 197 15.50 -1.94 8.42
CA HIS A 197 15.77 -0.82 7.51
C HIS A 197 14.66 0.24 7.55
N ILE A 198 13.40 -0.18 7.56
CA ILE A 198 12.25 0.73 7.67
C ILE A 198 12.29 1.48 9.00
N ASP A 199 12.52 0.78 10.11
CA ASP A 199 12.58 1.37 11.45
C ASP A 199 13.71 2.39 11.59
N ALA A 200 14.87 2.09 11.00
CA ALA A 200 16.00 3.03 11.00
C ALA A 200 15.69 4.35 10.27
N LYS A 201 14.73 4.34 9.34
CA LYS A 201 14.29 5.53 8.61
C LYS A 201 13.13 6.28 9.26
N MET A 202 12.52 5.71 10.31
CA MET A 202 11.44 6.41 11.01
C MET A 202 12.00 7.64 11.74
N PRO A 203 11.30 8.78 11.69
CA PRO A 203 11.70 9.93 12.48
C PRO A 203 11.68 9.55 13.96
N GLN A 204 12.85 9.56 14.60
CA GLN A 204 12.95 9.35 16.04
C GLN A 204 12.14 10.46 16.72
N LYS A 205 11.16 10.09 17.56
CA LYS A 205 10.44 11.07 18.38
C LYS A 205 11.50 11.89 19.12
N ALA A 206 11.61 13.17 18.80
CA ALA A 206 12.45 14.09 19.57
C ALA A 206 12.00 13.98 21.01
N LYS A 207 12.85 13.42 21.89
CA LYS A 207 12.61 13.48 23.33
C LYS A 207 12.55 14.96 23.67
N GLN A 208 11.35 15.49 23.90
CA GLN A 208 11.20 16.81 24.49
C GLN A 208 11.83 16.74 25.88
N VAL A 209 13.08 17.17 25.99
CA VAL A 209 13.70 17.40 27.29
C VAL A 209 13.00 18.63 27.83
N LYS A 210 12.12 18.46 28.82
CA LYS A 210 11.63 19.58 29.64
C LYS A 210 12.88 20.22 30.26
N ALA A 211 13.27 21.38 29.76
CA ALA A 211 14.22 22.23 30.45
C ALA A 211 13.52 22.73 31.72
N TYR A 212 13.84 22.13 32.86
CA TYR A 212 13.54 22.73 34.15
C TYR A 212 14.53 23.89 34.33
N LEU A 213 14.09 25.11 34.04
CA LEU A 213 14.76 26.31 34.53
C LEU A 213 14.44 26.40 36.03
N GLY A 214 15.45 26.14 36.85
CA GLY A 214 15.46 26.47 38.28
C GLY A 214 16.04 27.85 38.53
#